data_AF-A0A0G4MU03-F1
#
_entry.id   AF-A0A0G4MU03-F1
#
_cell.length_a   1.000
_cell.length_b   1.000
_cell.length_c   1.000
_cell.angle_alpha   90.00
_cell.angle_beta   90.00
_cell.angle_gamma   90.00
#
_symmetry.space_group_name_H-M   'P 1'
#
loop_
_entity.id
_entity.type
_entity.pdbx_description
1 polymer ?
#
loop_
_entity_poly.entity_id
_entity_poly.type
_entity_poly.pdbx_seq_one_letter_code
_entity_poly.pdbx_strand_id
1 'polypeptide(L)'
;MVLFTGFQALDVFGPLDIFNILSFTQRINLHIIAPTLEPVHTYPPWNPGVGSRWSESVNPTHTLSDPPKDLDVLFVPGGAGTRDA
;
A
#
# COMPACT_ATOMS: atom_id res chain seq x y z
N MET A 1 0.73 2.07 7.01
CA MET A 1 0.32 0.98 6.09
C MET A 1 1.54 0.47 5.39
N VAL A 2 1.76 -0.85 5.43
CA VAL A 2 2.82 -1.50 4.65
C VAL A 2 2.32 -1.70 3.23
N LEU A 3 3.14 -1.39 2.23
CA LEU A 3 2.87 -1.69 0.82
C LEU A 3 4.00 -2.51 0.21
N PHE A 4 3.61 -3.35 -0.74
CA PHE A 4 4.47 -4.23 -1.52
C PHE A 4 3.84 -4.41 -2.91
N THR A 5 4.66 -4.69 -3.92
CA THR A 5 4.17 -4.89 -5.29
C THR A 5 3.17 -6.03 -5.36
N GLY A 6 2.06 -5.85 -6.08
CA GLY A 6 0.98 -6.82 -6.18
C GLY A 6 -0.02 -6.76 -5.02
N PHE A 7 -0.09 -5.64 -4.29
CA PHE A 7 -1.12 -5.42 -3.27
C PHE A 7 -2.53 -5.39 -3.89
N GLN A 8 -3.55 -5.80 -3.14
CA GLN A 8 -4.95 -5.67 -3.56
C GLN A 8 -5.41 -4.21 -3.45
N ALA A 9 -5.89 -3.63 -4.55
CA ALA A 9 -6.34 -2.23 -4.56
C ALA A 9 -7.41 -1.94 -3.50
N LEU A 10 -8.43 -2.81 -3.35
CA LEU A 10 -9.53 -2.60 -2.41
C LEU A 10 -9.07 -2.61 -0.93
N ASP A 11 -8.13 -3.50 -0.58
CA ASP A 11 -7.61 -3.62 0.79
C ASP A 11 -6.83 -2.35 1.19
N VAL A 12 -6.27 -1.64 0.21
CA VAL A 12 -5.58 -0.36 0.41
C VAL A 12 -6.55 0.81 0.35
N PHE A 13 -7.21 1.00 -0.79
CA PHE A 13 -8.01 2.20 -1.05
C PHE A 13 -9.34 2.21 -0.30
N GLY A 14 -9.90 1.06 0.06
CA GLY A 14 -11.13 0.98 0.85
C GLY A 14 -10.99 1.64 2.22
N PRO A 15 -10.06 1.20 3.08
CA PRO A 15 -9.79 1.85 4.36
C PRO A 15 -9.29 3.30 4.19
N LEU A 16 -8.48 3.58 3.16
CA LEU A 16 -7.98 4.95 2.92
C LEU A 16 -9.10 5.94 2.60
N ASP A 17 -10.15 5.53 1.88
CA ASP A 17 -11.30 6.41 1.61
C ASP A 17 -11.98 6.84 2.91
N ILE A 18 -12.19 5.89 3.84
CA ILE A 18 -12.73 6.16 5.17
C ILE A 18 -11.83 7.11 5.95
N PHE A 19 -10.52 6.86 5.96
CA PHE A 19 -9.57 7.72 6.68
C PHE A 19 -9.45 9.11 6.06
N ASN A 20 -9.53 9.25 4.73
CA ASN A 20 -9.55 10.55 4.07
C ASN A 20 -10.72 11.41 4.60
N ILE A 21 -11.92 10.83 4.68
CA ILE A 21 -13.10 11.54 5.21
C ILE A 21 -12.92 11.86 6.70
N LEU A 22 -12.43 10.90 7.49
CA LEU A 22 -12.26 11.08 8.93
C LEU A 22 -11.21 12.15 9.27
N SER A 23 -10.19 12.32 8.43
CA SER A 23 -9.11 13.30 8.60
C SER A 23 -9.60 14.75 8.68
N PHE A 24 -10.80 15.04 8.15
CA PHE A 24 -11.40 16.38 8.24
C PHE A 24 -11.86 16.74 9.66
N THR A 25 -12.04 15.75 10.54
CA THR A 25 -12.58 15.97 11.89
C THR A 25 -11.71 15.38 13.00
N GLN A 26 -10.85 14.42 12.69
CA GLN A 26 -9.96 13.76 13.65
C GLN A 26 -8.51 13.89 13.19
N ARG A 27 -7.60 14.13 14.14
CA ARG A 27 -6.17 14.11 13.85
C ARG A 27 -5.71 12.67 13.66
N ILE A 28 -5.44 12.29 12.42
CA ILE A 28 -4.85 11.01 12.04
C ILE A 28 -3.71 11.27 11.04
N ASN A 29 -2.61 10.52 11.16
CA ASN A 29 -1.46 10.64 10.25
C ASN A 29 -1.29 9.34 9.48
N LEU A 30 -1.23 9.44 8.14
CA LEU A 30 -0.99 8.30 7.27
C LEU A 30 0.48 8.22 6.89
N HIS A 31 1.10 7.08 7.19
CA HIS A 31 2.44 6.73 6.71
C HIS A 31 2.36 5.49 5.82
N ILE A 32 2.95 5.57 4.62
CA ILE A 32 3.03 4.48 3.65
C ILE A 32 4.46 3.98 3.66
N ILE A 33 4.64 2.74 4.13
CA ILE A 33 5.95 2.13 4.36
C ILE A 33 6.16 1.05 3.31
N ALA A 34 7.23 1.15 2.51
CA ALA A 34 7.54 0.19 1.46
C ALA A 34 9.05 -0.14 1.44
N PRO A 35 9.53 -1.12 0.64
CA PRO A 35 10.96 -1.40 0.58
C PRO A 35 11.82 -0.23 0.07
N THR A 36 11.26 0.60 -0.81
CA THR A 36 11.92 1.79 -1.39
C THR A 36 10.92 2.96 -1.47
N LEU A 37 11.36 4.14 -1.91
CA LEU A 37 10.49 5.29 -2.18
C LEU A 37 9.95 5.31 -3.62
N GLU A 38 10.28 4.30 -4.44
CA GLU A 38 9.69 4.16 -5.77
C GLU A 38 8.20 3.82 -5.66
N PRO A 39 7.38 4.25 -6.64
CA PRO A 39 5.96 3.91 -6.67
C PRO A 39 5.74 2.39 -6.56
N VAL A 40 4.81 1.99 -5.70
CA VAL A 40 4.45 0.58 -5.50
C VAL A 40 3.17 0.28 -6.29
N HIS A 41 3.16 -0.81 -7.04
CA HIS A 41 2.11 -1.11 -8.02
C HIS A 41 1.18 -2.24 -7.58
N THR A 42 -0.08 -2.21 -8.03
CA THR A 42 -1.05 -3.32 -7.88
C THR A 42 -0.72 -4.53 -8.76
N TYR A 43 0.15 -4.38 -9.75
CA TYR A 43 0.50 -5.42 -10.71
C TYR A 43 1.52 -6.42 -10.13
N PRO A 44 1.19 -7.72 -9.99
CA PRO A 44 2.13 -8.74 -9.57
C PRO A 44 3.06 -9.18 -10.73
N PRO A 45 4.39 -9.08 -10.61
CA PRO A 45 5.30 -9.39 -11.72
C PRO A 45 5.30 -10.85 -12.18
N TRP A 46 4.93 -11.82 -11.32
CA TRP A 46 4.88 -13.24 -11.67
C TRP A 46 3.59 -13.68 -12.36
N ASN A 47 2.54 -12.84 -12.40
CA ASN A 47 1.27 -13.19 -13.03
C ASN A 47 0.91 -12.15 -14.10
N PRO A 48 1.37 -12.34 -15.35
CA PRO A 48 1.09 -11.40 -16.42
C PRO A 48 -0.37 -11.43 -16.92
N GLY A 49 -1.22 -12.28 -16.32
CA GLY A 49 -2.60 -12.47 -16.74
C GLY A 49 -2.70 -12.81 -18.22
N VAL A 50 -3.59 -12.12 -18.93
CA VAL A 50 -3.81 -12.26 -20.39
C VAL A 50 -3.09 -11.18 -21.22
N GLY A 51 -2.08 -10.51 -20.65
CA GLY A 51 -1.29 -9.48 -21.35
C GLY A 51 -1.83 -8.06 -21.24
N SER A 52 -2.77 -7.79 -20.32
CA SER A 52 -3.19 -6.42 -20.00
C SER A 52 -2.11 -5.68 -19.21
N ARG A 53 -1.93 -4.39 -19.49
CA ARG A 53 -0.98 -3.49 -18.82
C ARG A 53 -1.72 -2.42 -18.02
N TRP A 54 -2.53 -2.87 -17.07
CA TRP A 54 -3.25 -2.00 -16.14
C TRP A 54 -2.68 -2.15 -14.73
N SER A 55 -2.40 -1.03 -14.07
CA SER A 55 -1.98 -1.00 -12.66
C SER A 55 -2.15 0.38 -12.06
N GLU A 56 -2.62 0.45 -10.82
CA GLU A 56 -2.52 1.61 -9.96
C GLU A 56 -1.14 1.61 -9.28
N SER A 57 -0.66 2.81 -8.91
CA SER A 57 0.58 2.96 -8.15
C SER A 57 0.39 3.93 -7.00
N VAL A 58 1.10 3.70 -5.90
CA VAL A 58 1.08 4.53 -4.69
C VAL A 58 2.50 4.92 -4.33
N ASN A 59 2.71 6.20 -4.06
CA ASN A 59 4.00 6.73 -3.64
C ASN A 59 4.22 6.48 -2.13
N PRO A 60 5.28 5.76 -1.74
CA PRO A 60 5.63 5.57 -0.33
C PRO A 60 6.07 6.89 0.31
N THR A 61 5.90 6.99 1.64
CA THR A 61 6.42 8.10 2.43
C THR A 61 7.64 7.71 3.27
N HIS A 62 7.81 6.42 3.57
CA HIS A 62 8.88 5.87 4.39
C HIS A 62 9.37 4.53 3.81
N THR A 63 10.57 4.12 4.18
CA THR A 63 11.09 2.78 3.84
C THR A 63 10.97 1.82 5.02
N LEU A 64 11.06 0.51 4.76
CA LEU A 64 11.13 -0.51 5.83
C LEU A 64 12.38 -0.35 6.72
N SER A 65 13.46 0.23 6.18
CA SER A 65 14.70 0.50 6.92
C SER A 65 14.67 1.81 7.72
N ASP A 66 13.76 2.72 7.40
CA ASP A 66 13.54 3.99 8.10
C ASP A 66 12.03 4.24 8.31
N PRO A 67 11.37 3.41 9.15
CA PRO A 67 9.94 3.54 9.40
C PRO A 67 9.66 4.72 10.36
N PRO A 68 8.41 5.24 10.37
CA PRO A 68 7.98 6.16 11.42
C PRO A 68 8.11 5.48 12.79
N LYS A 69 8.57 6.23 13.80
CA LYS A 69 8.93 5.68 15.11
C LYS A 69 7.74 5.33 15.99
N ASP A 70 6.64 6.07 15.85
CA ASP A 70 5.49 6.02 16.76
C ASP A 70 4.23 5.60 15.98
N LEU A 71 4.08 4.29 15.73
CA LEU A 71 2.91 3.74 15.06
C LEU A 71 1.89 3.20 16.07
N ASP A 72 0.68 3.77 16.06
CA ASP A 72 -0.45 3.24 16.85
C ASP A 72 -1.06 1.99 16.21
N VAL A 73 -1.11 1.95 14.87
CA VAL A 73 -1.72 0.86 14.09
C VAL A 73 -0.87 0.54 12.86
N LEU A 74 -0.59 -0.74 12.64
CA LEU A 74 0.04 -1.24 11.42
C LEU A 74 -0.98 -1.97 10.56
N PHE A 75 -1.38 -1.34 9.45
CA PHE A 75 -2.23 -1.97 8.44
C PHE A 75 -1.39 -2.75 7.43
N VAL A 76 -1.77 -4.01 7.18
CA VAL A 76 -1.15 -4.91 6.19
C VAL A 76 -2.23 -5.38 5.21
N PRO A 77 -2.20 -4.94 3.93
CA PRO A 77 -3.18 -5.36 2.95
C PRO A 77 -2.90 -6.79 2.46
N GLY A 78 -3.92 -7.42 1.86
CA GLY A 78 -3.72 -8.60 1.04
C GLY A 78 -3.24 -8.26 -0.38
N GLY A 79 -3.38 -9.22 -1.28
CA GLY A 79 -3.00 -9.08 -2.68
C GLY A 79 -2.39 -10.34 -3.24
N ALA A 80 -2.03 -10.28 -4.52
CA ALA A 80 -1.24 -11.33 -5.14
C ALA A 80 0.17 -11.37 -4.50
N GLY A 81 0.73 -10.22 -4.12
CA GLY A 81 2.10 -10.11 -3.59
C GLY A 81 2.35 -10.70 -2.21
N THR A 82 1.33 -11.29 -1.59
CA THR A 82 1.47 -12.10 -0.38
C THR A 82 1.74 -13.58 -0.67
N ARG A 83 1.81 -13.97 -1.95
CA ARG A 83 2.05 -15.35 -2.37
C ARG A 83 3.49 -15.51 -2.84
N ASP A 84 4.09 -16.64 -2.47
CA ASP A 84 5.30 -17.12 -3.12
C ASP A 84 4.97 -17.60 -4.55
N ALA A 85 5.92 -17.43 -5.46
CA ALA A 85 5.82 -17.94 -6.84
C ALA A 85 6.02 -19.45 -6.90
#